data_AF-Q39YN0-F1
#
_entry.id   AF-Q39YN0-F1
#
_cell.length_a   1.000
_cell.length_b   1.000
_cell.length_c   1.000
_cell.angle_alpha   90.00
_cell.angle_beta   90.00
_cell.angle_gamma   90.00
#
_symmetry.space_group_name_H-M   'P 1'
#
loop_
_entity.id
_entity.type
_entity.pdbx_description
1 polymer ?
#
loop_
_entity_poly.entity_id
_entity_poly.type
_entity_poly.pdbx_seq_one_letter_code
_entity_poly.pdbx_strand_id
1 'polypeptide(L)'
;MNDRERWDCAIAAVSADYAALPSALQGEVKTLATAIRGARRELHSLAQEMGSGTICASCGGQCCLRGKYHVTVADILVFLAEGEPLFTPRFNRDVCPYLDDYGCMMAPSLRPFPCITFNCERIEELWEPERIAAFYRGERQLRALYGKLEQLFAHRAGAARRMAILGYNQ
;
A
#
# COMPACT_ATOMS: atom_id res chain seq x y z
N MET A 1 -3.21 -10.18 -22.06
CA MET A 1 -2.42 -10.18 -20.82
C MET A 1 -3.36 -10.30 -19.63
N ASN A 2 -3.31 -11.42 -18.91
CA ASN A 2 -4.09 -11.66 -17.68
C ASN A 2 -3.44 -10.93 -16.47
N ASP A 3 -4.09 -10.98 -15.31
CA ASP A 3 -3.60 -10.27 -14.11
C ASP A 3 -2.25 -10.80 -13.60
N ARG A 4 -1.99 -12.10 -13.73
CA ARG A 4 -0.70 -12.71 -13.38
C ARG A 4 0.42 -12.13 -14.23
N GLU A 5 0.24 -12.15 -15.55
CA GLU A 5 1.22 -11.62 -16.50
C GLU A 5 1.47 -10.12 -16.28
N ARG A 6 0.40 -9.34 -16.02
CA ARG A 6 0.53 -7.91 -15.68
C ARG A 6 1.35 -7.70 -14.43
N TRP A 7 1.06 -8.46 -13.37
CA TRP A 7 1.79 -8.42 -12.12
C TRP A 7 3.27 -8.76 -12.33
N ASP A 8 3.57 -9.90 -12.96
CA ASP A 8 4.94 -10.39 -13.15
C ASP A 8 5.76 -9.40 -14.00
N CYS A 9 5.18 -8.86 -15.08
CA CYS A 9 5.82 -7.82 -15.89
C CYS A 9 6.10 -6.55 -15.06
N ALA A 10 5.14 -6.09 -14.25
CA ALA A 10 5.31 -4.89 -13.44
C ALA A 10 6.37 -5.09 -12.35
N ILE A 11 6.37 -6.23 -11.64
CA ILE A 11 7.38 -6.54 -10.62
C ILE A 11 8.78 -6.61 -11.22
N ALA A 12 8.94 -7.31 -12.34
CA ALA A 12 10.23 -7.41 -13.03
C ALA A 12 10.73 -6.01 -13.44
N ALA A 13 9.85 -5.20 -14.01
CA ALA A 13 10.19 -3.87 -14.48
C ALA A 13 10.54 -2.91 -13.32
N VAL A 14 9.77 -2.90 -12.21
CA VAL A 14 10.07 -2.05 -11.04
C VAL A 14 11.34 -2.49 -10.34
N SER A 15 11.59 -3.80 -10.24
CA SER A 15 12.81 -4.35 -9.62
C SER A 15 14.06 -3.99 -10.42
N ALA A 16 14.00 -4.09 -11.75
CA ALA A 16 15.10 -3.71 -12.62
C ALA A 16 15.40 -2.20 -12.52
N ASP A 17 14.37 -1.36 -12.54
CA ASP A 17 14.51 0.09 -12.40
C ASP A 17 15.12 0.47 -11.04
N TYR A 18 14.66 -0.14 -9.95
CA TYR A 18 15.20 0.11 -8.60
C TYR A 18 16.68 -0.32 -8.51
N ALA A 19 17.02 -1.49 -9.04
CA ALA A 19 18.41 -1.99 -9.04
C ALA A 19 19.35 -1.11 -9.88
N ALA A 20 18.84 -0.46 -10.94
CA ALA A 20 19.59 0.46 -11.78
C ALA A 20 19.77 1.86 -11.16
N LEU A 21 19.09 2.18 -10.06
CA LEU A 21 19.26 3.48 -9.39
C LEU A 21 20.68 3.63 -8.82
N PRO A 22 21.27 4.83 -8.90
CA PRO A 22 22.48 5.16 -8.14
C PRO A 22 22.30 4.87 -6.63
N SER A 23 23.37 4.46 -5.96
CA SER A 23 23.34 4.11 -4.52
C SER A 23 22.78 5.22 -3.64
N ALA A 24 23.11 6.48 -3.94
CA ALA A 24 22.56 7.65 -3.24
C ALA A 24 21.02 7.69 -3.32
N LEU A 25 20.46 7.45 -4.51
CA LEU A 25 19.01 7.43 -4.71
C LEU A 25 18.35 6.21 -4.08
N GLN A 26 18.99 5.04 -4.11
CA GLN A 26 18.50 3.88 -3.35
C GLN A 26 18.41 4.20 -1.85
N GLY A 27 19.37 4.96 -1.31
CA GLY A 27 19.36 5.47 0.06
C GLY A 27 18.21 6.45 0.34
N GLU A 28 17.92 7.36 -0.58
CA GLU A 28 16.77 8.27 -0.48
C GLU A 28 15.43 7.51 -0.52
N VAL A 29 15.28 6.56 -1.45
CA VAL A 29 14.11 5.67 -1.53
C VAL A 29 13.94 4.90 -0.23
N LYS A 30 15.02 4.34 0.33
CA LYS A 30 15.00 3.63 1.61
C LYS A 30 14.56 4.52 2.76
N THR A 31 15.05 5.75 2.82
CA THR A 31 14.65 6.72 3.85
C THR A 31 13.15 7.02 3.77
N LEU A 32 12.62 7.24 2.55
CA LEU A 32 11.18 7.44 2.33
C LEU A 32 10.38 6.18 2.67
N ALA A 33 10.86 4.99 2.30
CA ALA A 33 10.21 3.72 2.59
C ALA A 33 10.08 3.48 4.10
N THR A 34 11.14 3.74 4.87
CA THR A 34 11.12 3.64 6.33
C THR A 34 10.11 4.61 6.94
N ALA A 35 10.06 5.86 6.46
CA ALA A 35 9.07 6.85 6.90
C ALA A 35 7.63 6.44 6.56
N ILE A 36 7.40 5.90 5.37
CA ILE A 36 6.10 5.36 4.93
C ILE A 36 5.66 4.21 5.84
N ARG A 37 6.55 3.25 6.15
CA ARG A 37 6.25 2.16 7.08
C ARG A 37 5.88 2.68 8.47
N GLY A 38 6.61 3.68 8.97
CA GLY A 38 6.31 4.35 10.24
C GLY A 38 4.90 4.92 10.27
N ALA A 39 4.58 5.79 9.31
CA ALA A 39 3.26 6.41 9.20
C ALA A 39 2.11 5.38 9.03
N ARG A 40 2.34 4.31 8.26
CA ARG A 40 1.37 3.21 8.12
C ARG A 40 1.11 2.48 9.44
N ARG A 41 2.15 2.25 10.26
CA ARG A 41 1.98 1.63 11.59
C ARG A 41 1.19 2.53 12.53
N GLU A 42 1.48 3.82 12.52
CA GLU A 42 0.76 4.80 13.35
C GLU A 42 -0.72 4.85 12.99
N LEU A 43 -1.05 4.97 11.69
CA LEU A 43 -2.43 4.92 11.21
C LEU A 43 -3.13 3.61 11.57
N HIS A 44 -2.43 2.48 11.45
CA HIS A 44 -2.97 1.20 11.86
C HIS A 44 -3.24 1.13 13.37
N SER A 45 -2.32 1.59 14.21
CA SER A 45 -2.48 1.61 15.67
C SER A 45 -3.69 2.44 16.07
N LEU A 46 -3.82 3.64 15.50
CA LEU A 46 -4.99 4.48 15.70
C LEU A 46 -6.28 3.73 15.34
N ALA A 47 -6.35 3.14 14.14
CA ALA A 47 -7.53 2.38 13.73
C ALA A 47 -7.82 1.17 14.64
N GLN A 48 -6.79 0.49 15.16
CA GLN A 48 -6.95 -0.65 16.09
C GLN A 48 -7.45 -0.21 17.47
N GLU A 49 -6.88 0.85 18.04
CA GLU A 49 -7.32 1.46 19.31
C GLU A 49 -8.80 1.82 19.27
N MET A 50 -9.31 2.16 18.09
CA MET A 50 -10.70 2.54 17.87
C MET A 50 -11.59 1.39 17.38
N GLY A 51 -11.16 0.14 17.55
CA GLY A 51 -12.01 -1.05 17.39
C GLY A 51 -12.20 -1.55 15.96
N SER A 52 -11.41 -1.06 14.98
CA SER A 52 -11.54 -1.49 13.57
C SER A 52 -11.45 -3.01 13.39
N GLY A 53 -10.65 -3.73 14.19
CA GLY A 53 -10.53 -5.19 14.12
C GLY A 53 -11.87 -5.92 14.29
N THR A 54 -12.60 -5.60 15.36
CA THR A 54 -13.91 -6.19 15.66
C THR A 54 -14.95 -5.83 14.60
N ILE A 55 -14.93 -4.57 14.15
CA ILE A 55 -15.90 -4.06 13.16
C ILE A 55 -15.67 -4.72 11.80
N CYS A 56 -14.43 -4.81 11.34
CA CYS A 56 -14.07 -5.46 10.08
C CYS A 56 -14.39 -6.96 10.07
N ALA A 57 -14.19 -7.66 11.19
CA ALA A 57 -14.59 -9.05 11.34
C ALA A 57 -16.11 -9.24 11.21
N SER A 58 -16.89 -8.31 11.77
CA SER A 58 -18.36 -8.36 11.70
C SER A 58 -18.93 -8.10 10.30
N CYS A 59 -18.25 -7.32 9.46
CA CYS A 59 -18.69 -7.01 8.10
C CYS A 59 -18.10 -7.94 7.03
N GLY A 60 -17.24 -8.89 7.42
CA GLY A 60 -16.59 -9.82 6.49
C GLY A 60 -15.59 -9.14 5.53
N GLY A 61 -15.08 -7.96 5.88
CA GLY A 61 -14.07 -7.28 5.07
C GLY A 61 -14.54 -6.84 3.68
N GLN A 62 -15.77 -6.32 3.55
CA GLN A 62 -16.30 -5.80 2.27
C GLN A 62 -15.36 -4.80 1.59
N CYS A 63 -14.61 -3.99 2.35
CA CYS A 63 -13.59 -3.10 1.82
C CYS A 63 -12.43 -3.85 1.13
N CYS A 64 -12.11 -5.07 1.57
CA CYS A 64 -11.08 -5.91 0.97
C CYS A 64 -11.50 -6.42 -0.41
N LEU A 65 -12.79 -6.52 -0.76
CA LEU A 65 -13.23 -6.98 -2.08
C LEU A 65 -12.70 -6.11 -3.23
N ARG A 66 -12.37 -4.84 -2.95
CA ARG A 66 -11.81 -3.90 -3.94
C ARG A 66 -10.28 -3.83 -3.92
N GLY A 67 -9.62 -4.56 -3.02
CA GLY A 67 -8.19 -4.46 -2.73
C GLY A 67 -7.27 -4.82 -3.90
N LYS A 68 -7.76 -5.56 -4.91
CA LYS A 68 -7.00 -6.00 -6.09
C LYS A 68 -6.18 -4.88 -6.73
N TYR A 69 -6.77 -3.70 -6.90
CA TYR A 69 -6.17 -2.59 -7.64
C TYR A 69 -5.41 -1.59 -6.75
N HIS A 70 -5.29 -1.85 -5.44
CA HIS A 70 -4.71 -0.89 -4.51
C HIS A 70 -3.17 -0.88 -4.53
N VAL A 71 -2.51 -1.96 -4.97
CA VAL A 71 -1.05 -2.04 -5.00
C VAL A 71 -0.48 -1.21 -6.15
N THR A 72 0.45 -0.33 -5.80
CA THR A 72 1.12 0.62 -6.70
C THR A 72 2.61 0.34 -6.81
N VAL A 73 3.27 0.98 -7.77
CA VAL A 73 4.74 0.98 -7.88
C VAL A 73 5.38 1.48 -6.58
N ALA A 74 4.83 2.53 -5.97
CA ALA A 74 5.32 3.06 -4.69
C ALA A 74 5.28 2.00 -3.58
N ASP A 75 4.23 1.18 -3.54
CA ASP A 75 4.14 0.09 -2.56
C ASP A 75 5.24 -0.96 -2.79
N ILE A 76 5.51 -1.35 -4.04
CA ILE A 76 6.57 -2.30 -4.38
C ILE A 76 7.96 -1.73 -4.04
N LEU A 77 8.19 -0.44 -4.26
CA LEU A 77 9.44 0.21 -3.85
C LEU A 77 9.69 0.12 -2.34
N VAL A 78 8.64 0.20 -1.53
CA VAL A 78 8.77 0.00 -0.08
C VAL A 78 9.24 -1.42 0.25
N PHE A 79 8.70 -2.45 -0.42
CA PHE A 79 9.18 -3.83 -0.23
C PHE A 79 10.66 -3.97 -0.60
N LEU A 80 11.04 -3.49 -1.79
CA LEU A 80 12.40 -3.61 -2.32
C LEU A 80 13.42 -2.88 -1.45
N ALA A 81 13.13 -1.64 -1.05
CA ALA A 81 14.07 -0.81 -0.29
C ALA A 81 14.28 -1.27 1.16
N GLU A 82 13.29 -1.97 1.71
CA GLU A 82 13.33 -2.52 3.06
C GLU A 82 13.84 -3.98 3.08
N GLY A 83 14.10 -4.57 1.90
CA GLY A 83 14.54 -5.95 1.78
C GLY A 83 13.45 -6.96 2.18
N GLU A 84 12.18 -6.56 2.12
CA GLU A 84 11.05 -7.43 2.45
C GLU A 84 10.72 -8.34 1.26
N PRO A 85 10.43 -9.63 1.49
CA PRO A 85 10.04 -10.53 0.42
C PRO A 85 8.69 -10.08 -0.19
N LEU A 86 8.60 -10.11 -1.52
CA LEU A 86 7.35 -9.89 -2.22
C LEU A 86 6.40 -11.08 -2.03
N PHE A 87 5.11 -10.79 -1.90
CA PHE A 87 4.06 -11.79 -1.84
C PHE A 87 3.66 -12.28 -3.24
N THR A 88 3.04 -13.46 -3.31
CA THR A 88 2.48 -14.00 -4.56
C THR A 88 0.96 -13.87 -4.55
N PRO A 89 0.36 -12.96 -5.34
CA PRO A 89 -1.09 -12.76 -5.33
C PRO A 89 -1.84 -14.02 -5.80
N ARG A 90 -3.02 -14.30 -5.25
CA ARG A 90 -3.93 -15.40 -5.63
C ARG A 90 -5.06 -14.87 -6.54
N PHE A 91 -4.77 -14.62 -7.82
CA PHE A 91 -5.73 -14.03 -8.78
C PHE A 91 -6.91 -14.92 -9.18
N ASN A 92 -6.94 -16.18 -8.73
CA ASN A 92 -8.01 -17.14 -9.00
C ASN A 92 -9.13 -17.13 -7.93
N ARG A 93 -9.30 -16.00 -7.22
CA ARG A 93 -10.28 -15.82 -6.16
C ARG A 93 -11.18 -14.63 -6.45
N ASP A 94 -12.43 -14.68 -6.02
CA ASP A 94 -13.42 -13.59 -6.15
C ASP A 94 -13.27 -12.50 -5.07
N VAL A 95 -12.23 -12.61 -4.24
CA VAL A 95 -11.88 -11.66 -3.18
C VAL A 95 -10.53 -11.01 -3.50
N CYS A 96 -10.04 -10.13 -2.61
CA CYS A 96 -8.70 -9.56 -2.72
C CYS A 96 -7.66 -10.67 -2.98
N PRO A 97 -6.85 -10.58 -4.06
CA PRO A 97 -5.83 -11.58 -4.35
C PRO A 97 -4.68 -11.55 -3.32
N TYR A 98 -4.65 -10.56 -2.44
CA TYR A 98 -3.65 -10.42 -1.37
C TYR A 98 -4.12 -10.98 -0.03
N LEU A 99 -5.27 -11.68 0.00
CA LEU A 99 -5.73 -12.45 1.16
C LEU A 99 -5.33 -13.92 1.06
N ASP A 100 -4.76 -14.45 2.12
CA ASP A 100 -4.67 -15.88 2.39
C ASP A 100 -5.74 -16.32 3.40
N ASP A 101 -5.58 -17.52 3.95
CA ASP A 101 -6.57 -18.11 4.85
C ASP A 101 -6.43 -17.58 6.30
N TYR A 102 -5.37 -16.81 6.58
CA TYR A 102 -5.06 -16.16 7.86
C TYR A 102 -5.22 -14.64 7.83
N GLY A 103 -5.44 -14.05 6.65
CA GLY A 103 -5.71 -12.63 6.48
C GLY A 103 -4.93 -12.02 5.33
N CYS A 104 -4.58 -10.74 5.43
CA CYS A 104 -3.79 -10.08 4.40
C CYS A 104 -2.34 -10.57 4.45
N MET A 105 -1.80 -11.00 3.30
CA MET A 105 -0.40 -11.40 3.15
C MET A 105 0.60 -10.25 3.41
N MET A 106 0.10 -9.02 3.51
CA MET A 106 0.88 -7.84 3.85
C MET A 106 0.66 -7.45 5.32
N ALA A 107 1.76 -7.39 6.08
CA ALA A 107 1.78 -6.77 7.40
C ALA A 107 1.24 -5.32 7.31
N PRO A 108 0.61 -4.77 8.36
CA PRO A 108 0.01 -3.44 8.30
C PRO A 108 0.93 -2.33 7.78
N SER A 109 2.22 -2.36 8.12
CA SER A 109 3.22 -1.40 7.64
C SER A 109 3.54 -1.48 6.14
N LEU A 110 3.14 -2.58 5.49
CA LEU A 110 3.40 -2.87 4.09
C LEU A 110 2.14 -2.79 3.22
N ARG A 111 0.97 -2.60 3.83
CA ARG A 111 -0.30 -2.48 3.11
C ARG A 111 -0.34 -1.20 2.26
N PRO A 112 -0.98 -1.23 1.09
CA PRO A 112 -1.10 -0.05 0.23
C PRO A 112 -1.81 1.10 0.91
N PHE A 113 -1.57 2.31 0.38
CA PHE A 113 -2.18 3.55 0.87
C PHE A 113 -3.71 3.42 1.07
N PRO A 114 -4.52 3.00 0.08
CA PRO A 114 -5.97 2.93 0.30
C PRO A 114 -6.36 1.88 1.37
N CYS A 115 -5.55 0.84 1.56
CA CYS A 115 -5.81 -0.21 2.55
C CYS A 115 -5.51 0.23 3.99
N ILE A 116 -4.73 1.29 4.18
CA ILE A 116 -4.34 1.78 5.51
C ILE A 116 -5.06 3.08 5.89
N THR A 117 -5.49 3.86 4.89
CA THR A 117 -6.15 5.15 5.11
C THR A 117 -7.67 5.09 5.02
N PHE A 118 -8.24 3.97 4.57
CA PHE A 118 -9.69 3.82 4.47
C PHE A 118 -10.28 3.38 5.82
N ASN A 119 -11.23 4.16 6.32
CA ASN A 119 -12.20 3.74 7.34
C ASN A 119 -13.60 3.86 6.75
N CYS A 120 -14.50 2.93 7.10
CA CYS A 120 -15.90 3.09 6.74
C CYS A 120 -16.61 4.03 7.72
N GLU A 121 -17.74 4.61 7.31
CA GLU A 121 -18.55 5.52 8.14
C GLU A 121 -18.86 4.91 9.51
N ARG A 122 -19.21 3.62 9.56
CA ARG A 122 -19.47 2.90 10.82
C ARG A 122 -18.26 2.87 11.77
N ILE A 123 -17.04 2.87 11.24
CA ILE A 123 -15.83 2.97 12.05
C ILE A 123 -15.67 4.41 12.52
N GLU A 124 -15.77 5.39 11.63
CA GLU A 124 -15.57 6.81 11.96
C GLU A 124 -16.59 7.37 12.95
N GLU A 125 -17.85 6.91 12.91
CA GLU A 125 -18.92 7.30 13.86
C GLU A 125 -18.62 6.93 15.32
N LEU A 126 -17.68 6.00 15.55
CA LEU A 126 -17.29 5.55 16.88
C LEU A 126 -16.09 6.33 17.42
N TRP A 127 -15.55 7.28 16.66
CA TRP A 127 -14.29 7.93 16.97
C TRP A 127 -14.51 9.31 17.57
N GLU A 128 -13.76 9.62 18.63
CA GLU A 128 -13.70 10.97 19.17
C GLU A 128 -13.12 11.94 18.12
N PRO A 129 -13.61 13.19 18.03
CA PRO A 129 -13.16 14.17 17.04
C PRO A 129 -11.64 14.37 16.99
N GLU A 130 -10.96 14.30 18.14
CA GLU A 130 -9.50 14.45 18.23
C GLU A 130 -8.76 13.29 17.57
N ARG A 131 -9.32 12.07 17.66
CA ARG A 131 -8.76 10.86 17.05
C ARG A 131 -8.98 10.84 15.54
N ILE A 132 -10.17 11.27 15.10
CA ILE A 132 -10.46 11.53 13.68
C ILE A 132 -9.44 12.53 13.12
N ALA A 133 -9.25 13.65 13.80
CA ALA A 133 -8.29 14.67 13.37
C ALA A 133 -6.84 14.14 13.36
N ALA A 134 -6.45 13.31 14.33
CA ALA A 134 -5.15 12.66 14.36
C ALA A 134 -4.94 11.71 13.18
N PHE A 135 -5.93 10.88 12.87
CA PHE A 135 -5.90 9.98 11.73
C PHE A 135 -5.72 10.75 10.41
N TYR A 136 -6.54 11.77 10.16
CA TYR A 136 -6.43 12.57 8.93
C TYR A 136 -5.14 13.40 8.85
N ARG A 137 -4.52 13.78 9.98
CA ARG A 137 -3.16 14.34 9.97
C ARG A 137 -2.14 13.31 9.48
N GLY A 138 -2.20 12.08 10.00
CA GLY A 138 -1.34 10.98 9.57
C GLY A 138 -1.55 10.60 8.10
N GLU A 139 -2.80 10.59 7.62
CA GLU A 139 -3.13 10.33 6.21
C GLU A 139 -2.48 11.36 5.28
N ARG A 140 -2.59 12.67 5.60
CA ARG A 140 -1.95 13.73 4.81
C ARG A 140 -0.43 13.61 4.81
N GLN A 141 0.16 13.28 5.95
CA GLN A 141 1.60 13.02 6.06
C GLN A 141 2.01 11.84 5.17
N LEU A 142 1.28 10.72 5.24
CA LEU A 142 1.53 9.56 4.40
C LEU A 142 1.42 9.90 2.91
N ARG A 143 0.39 10.65 2.52
CA ARG A 143 0.19 11.10 1.13
C ARG A 143 1.36 11.94 0.64
N ALA A 144 1.88 12.84 1.47
CA ALA A 144 3.05 13.64 1.12
C ALA A 144 4.32 12.78 0.94
N LEU A 145 4.49 11.72 1.74
CA LEU A 145 5.60 10.78 1.57
C LEU A 145 5.50 9.99 0.27
N TYR A 146 4.30 9.52 -0.09
CA TYR A 146 4.05 8.88 -1.38
C TYR A 146 4.36 9.80 -2.55
N GLY A 147 3.88 11.05 -2.51
CA GLY A 147 4.16 12.01 -3.57
C GLY A 147 5.65 12.28 -3.75
N LYS A 148 6.43 12.34 -2.66
CA LYS A 148 7.90 12.46 -2.72
C LYS A 148 8.55 11.23 -3.36
N LEU A 149 8.13 10.02 -2.97
CA LEU A 149 8.66 8.78 -3.52
C LEU A 149 8.34 8.65 -5.02
N GLU A 150 7.12 9.00 -5.42
CA GLU A 150 6.68 9.01 -6.81
C GLU A 150 7.46 10.02 -7.65
N GLN A 151 7.67 11.24 -7.16
CA GLN A 151 8.49 12.24 -7.85
C GLN A 151 9.93 11.74 -8.03
N LEU A 152 10.53 11.22 -6.97
CA LEU A 152 11.91 10.70 -6.99
C LEU A 152 12.08 9.61 -8.06
N PHE A 153 11.09 8.72 -8.18
CA PHE A 153 11.16 7.58 -9.08
C PHE A 153 10.71 7.89 -10.52
N ALA A 154 9.62 8.64 -10.69
CA ALA A 154 9.00 8.94 -11.99
C ALA A 154 9.86 9.82 -12.89
N HIS A 155 10.68 10.71 -12.33
CA HIS A 155 11.60 11.53 -13.12
C HIS A 155 12.71 10.72 -13.80
N ARG A 156 12.90 9.44 -13.45
CA ARG A 156 14.11 8.68 -13.82
C ARG A 156 13.87 7.26 -14.32
N ALA A 157 12.71 6.67 -14.05
CA ALA A 157 12.22 5.52 -14.80
C ALA A 157 11.72 6.02 -16.17
N GLY A 158 12.50 5.83 -17.24
CA GLY A 158 12.10 6.21 -18.59
C GLY A 158 10.71 5.65 -18.94
N ALA A 159 9.81 6.55 -19.38
CA ALA A 159 8.39 6.35 -19.66
C ALA A 159 7.45 6.40 -18.44
N ALA A 160 6.40 7.20 -18.57
CA ALA A 160 5.26 7.33 -17.67
C ALA A 160 4.64 5.96 -17.34
N ARG A 161 5.20 5.26 -16.35
CA ARG A 161 4.62 4.01 -15.88
C ARG A 161 3.37 4.32 -15.08
N ARG A 162 2.30 3.58 -15.36
CA ARG A 162 1.07 3.62 -14.56
C ARG A 162 1.46 3.38 -13.11
N MET A 163 1.07 4.29 -12.23
CA MET A 163 1.35 4.17 -10.81
C MET A 163 0.70 2.92 -10.20
N ALA A 164 -0.41 2.44 -10.78
CA ALA A 164 -1.04 1.19 -10.40
C ALA A 164 -0.40 -0.02 -11.10
N ILE A 165 -0.08 -1.07 -10.34
CA ILE A 165 0.46 -2.34 -10.87
C ILE A 165 -0.57 -3.05 -11.75
N LEU A 166 -1.84 -2.97 -11.35
CA LEU A 166 -2.97 -3.44 -12.14
C LEU A 166 -3.80 -2.23 -12.55
N GLY A 167 -3.95 -2.02 -13.86
CA GLY A 167 -4.82 -0.95 -14.36
C GLY A 167 -6.29 -1.24 -14.05
N TYR A 168 -7.04 -0.21 -13.66
CA TYR A 168 -8.49 -0.21 -13.83
C TYR A 168 -8.76 -0.28 -15.34
N ASN A 169 -9.24 -1.41 -15.83
CA ASN A 169 -10.02 -1.40 -17.06
C ASN A 169 -11.40 -0.89 -16.62
N GLN A 170 -11.62 0.43 -16.69
CA GLN A 170 -12.97 0.95 -16.85
C GLN A 170 -13.24 1.03 -18.35
#